data_AF-A0A3A9URR0-F1
#
_entry.id   AF-A0A3A9URR0-F1
#
_cell.length_a   1.000
_cell.length_b   1.000
_cell.length_c   1.000
_cell.angle_alpha   90.00
_cell.angle_beta   90.00
_cell.angle_gamma   90.00
#
_symmetry.space_group_name_H-M   'P 1'
#
loop_
_entity.id
_entity.type
_entity.pdbx_description
1 polymer ?
#
loop_
_entity_poly.entity_id
_entity_poly.type
_entity_poly.pdbx_seq_one_letter_code
_entity_poly.pdbx_strand_id
1 'polypeptide(L)'
;MEKLSHPFKLSKVNWIYSIIIMLLFSIFYLRGDGFNAYSLGYVMGSAIGTLLIPLIFGLIVWFIRGKRKYSGTYTFNIVLTIAVFGMISEAGKANKEVSDSITEITNSVSDYREKIKNEEDAVEAFEEHSASVNENISNVIKNTNGNEQEVYIKLQEFSLLNQKVMIDWQKSYDSILSPRILDFSILNSPNEFDYQISVLKHYHKNSESYKDHFINRVDIVKELLKDIPSNNQTLIGVMKGINKQDSIQKPVVIPFINSHISYGKNLVEVLEFLSKHDGQWTYKDDELNFDTIELEEKYYDLINKAVEDEGLINKLTDKVIEVM
;
A
#
# COMPACT_ATOMS: atom_id res chain seq x y z
N MET A 1 23.62 49.28 51.46
CA MET A 1 24.25 48.06 50.88
C MET A 1 24.05 48.09 49.38
N GLU A 2 25.10 48.38 48.61
CA GLU A 2 25.07 48.22 47.15
C GLU A 2 24.85 46.73 46.82
N LYS A 3 23.70 46.39 46.21
CA LYS A 3 23.54 45.08 45.58
C LYS A 3 24.45 45.05 44.37
N LEU A 4 25.59 44.36 44.50
CA LEU A 4 26.44 44.00 43.36
C LEU A 4 25.57 43.30 42.30
N SER A 5 25.30 44.03 41.22
CA SER A 5 24.53 43.56 40.07
C SER A 5 25.43 42.68 39.22
N HIS A 6 25.29 41.36 39.33
CA HIS A 6 26.05 40.43 38.49
C HIS A 6 25.40 40.32 37.11
N PRO A 7 26.11 40.63 36.00
CA PRO A 7 25.54 40.53 34.66
C PRO A 7 25.13 39.09 34.34
N PHE A 8 24.07 38.93 33.53
CA PHE A 8 23.69 37.61 33.02
C PHE A 8 24.81 37.06 32.14
N LYS A 9 25.36 35.91 32.50
CA LYS A 9 26.43 35.26 31.74
C LYS A 9 26.28 33.75 31.83
N LEU A 10 26.22 33.10 30.68
CA LEU A 10 26.40 31.66 30.60
C LEU A 10 27.88 31.31 30.76
N SER A 11 28.16 30.21 31.47
CA SER A 11 29.52 29.72 31.61
C SER A 11 29.97 28.99 30.33
N LYS A 12 31.29 28.79 30.18
CA LYS A 12 31.84 27.97 29.09
C LYS A 12 31.25 26.55 29.08
N VAL A 13 30.96 26.00 30.25
CA VAL A 13 30.38 24.65 30.41
C VAL A 13 28.97 24.58 29.82
N ASN A 14 28.16 25.64 29.97
CA ASN A 14 26.81 25.67 29.39
C ASN A 14 26.88 25.65 27.86
N TRP A 15 27.78 26.44 27.28
CA TRP A 15 27.97 26.47 25.83
C TRP A 15 28.48 25.12 25.29
N ILE A 16 29.42 24.49 25.99
CA ILE A 16 29.89 23.13 25.63
C ILE A 16 28.73 22.13 25.68
N TYR A 17 27.93 22.14 26.74
CA TYR A 17 26.79 21.24 26.89
C TYR A 17 25.75 21.43 25.77
N SER A 18 25.42 22.68 25.45
CA SER A 18 24.55 23.02 24.33
C SER A 18 25.09 22.53 22.99
N ILE A 19 26.39 22.71 22.73
CA ILE A 19 27.03 22.24 21.49
C ILE A 19 26.96 20.71 21.39
N ILE A 20 27.24 20.00 22.49
CA ILE A 20 27.15 18.53 22.52
C ILE A 20 25.74 18.06 22.18
N ILE A 21 24.72 18.68 22.78
CA ILE A 21 23.32 18.36 22.49
C ILE A 21 22.97 18.60 21.02
N MET A 22 23.35 19.77 20.49
CA MET A 22 23.10 20.11 19.09
C MET A 22 23.80 19.14 18.14
N LEU A 23 25.04 18.74 18.44
CA LEU A 23 25.78 17.77 17.64
C LEU A 23 25.15 16.38 17.68
N LEU A 24 24.76 15.90 18.86
CA LEU A 24 24.06 14.62 18.98
C LEU A 24 22.74 14.61 18.22
N PHE A 25 21.95 15.67 18.33
CA PHE A 25 20.72 15.84 17.58
C PHE A 25 20.97 15.90 16.06
N SER A 26 21.94 16.69 15.63
CA SER A 26 22.33 16.81 14.22
C SER A 26 22.78 15.47 13.65
N ILE A 27 23.62 14.73 14.37
CA ILE A 27 24.11 13.42 13.94
C ILE A 27 22.96 12.42 13.83
N PHE A 28 22.06 12.39 14.82
CA PHE A 28 20.92 11.49 14.81
C PHE A 28 19.99 11.78 13.61
N TYR A 29 19.66 13.05 13.39
CA TYR A 29 18.76 13.49 12.32
C TYR A 29 19.38 13.33 10.92
N LEU A 30 20.63 13.78 10.73
CA LEU A 30 21.33 13.71 9.44
C LEU A 30 21.70 12.27 9.04
N ARG A 31 21.85 11.36 10.01
CA ARG A 31 22.07 9.94 9.71
C ARG A 31 20.83 9.26 9.13
N GLY A 32 19.63 9.71 9.50
CA GLY A 32 18.37 9.20 8.95
C GLY A 32 18.06 9.78 7.58
N ASP A 33 17.96 11.11 7.49
CA ASP A 33 17.46 11.79 6.28
C ASP A 33 18.55 12.13 5.24
N GLY A 34 19.82 11.98 5.61
CA GLY A 34 20.96 12.42 4.80
C GLY A 34 21.14 13.95 4.78
N PHE A 35 22.05 14.42 3.95
CA PHE A 35 22.34 15.84 3.77
C PHE A 35 21.47 16.43 2.65
N ASN A 36 20.26 16.87 2.98
CA ASN A 36 19.39 17.60 2.06
C ASN A 36 19.00 18.98 2.63
N ALA A 37 18.43 19.86 1.80
CA ALA A 37 18.11 21.24 2.18
C ALA A 37 17.09 21.31 3.33
N TYR A 38 16.11 20.40 3.35
CA TYR A 38 15.13 20.31 4.42
C TYR A 38 15.79 19.92 5.75
N SER A 39 16.60 18.87 5.76
CA SER A 39 17.28 18.39 6.96
C SER A 39 18.24 19.41 7.54
N LEU A 40 18.98 20.13 6.68
CA LEU A 40 19.83 21.24 7.11
C LEU A 40 18.99 22.38 7.72
N GLY A 41 17.88 22.75 7.07
CA GLY A 41 16.95 23.76 7.58
C GLY A 41 16.35 23.38 8.94
N TYR A 42 15.89 22.14 9.07
CA TYR A 42 15.32 21.61 10.31
C TYR A 42 16.35 21.55 11.44
N VAL A 43 17.57 21.07 11.16
CA VAL A 43 18.67 21.04 12.14
C VAL A 43 19.06 22.46 12.58
N MET A 44 19.18 23.41 11.65
CA MET A 44 19.47 24.81 11.98
C MET A 44 18.35 25.45 12.81
N GLY A 45 17.09 25.27 12.40
CA GLY A 45 15.92 25.78 13.13
C GLY A 45 15.83 25.20 14.54
N SER A 46 16.00 23.88 14.66
CA SER A 46 16.00 23.17 15.94
C SER A 46 17.16 23.61 16.84
N ALA A 47 18.36 23.81 16.28
CA ALA A 47 19.51 24.33 17.01
C ALA A 47 19.25 25.74 17.57
N ILE A 48 18.67 26.63 16.75
CA ILE A 48 18.28 27.98 17.17
C ILE A 48 17.23 27.92 18.28
N GLY A 49 16.16 27.14 18.11
CA GLY A 49 15.08 27.00 19.11
C GLY A 49 15.58 26.43 20.44
N THR A 50 16.41 25.39 20.37
CA THR A 50 17.02 24.71 21.54
C THR A 50 17.94 25.64 22.34
N LEU A 51 18.54 26.65 21.70
CA LEU A 51 19.36 27.64 22.38
C LEU A 51 18.55 28.83 22.91
N LEU A 52 17.64 29.37 22.08
CA LEU A 52 16.90 30.58 22.40
C LEU A 52 15.91 30.39 23.55
N ILE A 53 15.18 29.27 23.57
CA ILE A 53 14.16 29.04 24.61
C ILE A 53 14.81 28.97 26.01
N PRO A 54 15.83 28.13 26.27
CA PRO A 54 16.50 28.12 27.57
C PRO A 54 17.18 29.45 27.92
N LEU A 55 17.70 30.19 26.92
CA LEU A 55 18.27 31.53 27.12
C LEU A 55 17.23 32.52 27.65
N ILE A 56 16.05 32.57 27.04
CA ILE A 56 14.95 33.45 27.44
C ILE A 56 14.50 33.13 28.86
N PHE A 57 14.26 31.85 29.19
CA PHE A 57 13.87 31.44 30.53
C PHE A 57 14.96 31.72 31.57
N GLY A 58 16.22 31.47 31.23
CA GLY A 58 17.36 31.82 32.07
C GLY A 58 17.45 33.32 32.37
N LEU A 59 17.20 34.16 31.36
CA LEU A 59 17.19 35.62 31.50
C LEU A 59 16.04 36.08 32.41
N ILE A 60 14.83 35.57 32.20
CA ILE A 60 13.64 35.89 33.00
C ILE A 60 13.87 35.53 34.48
N VAL A 61 14.35 34.31 34.76
CA VAL A 61 14.61 33.88 36.14
C VAL A 61 15.74 34.68 36.79
N TRP A 62 16.76 35.07 36.03
CA TRP A 62 17.81 35.97 36.52
C TRP A 62 17.25 37.34 36.94
N PHE A 63 16.32 37.92 36.16
CA PHE A 63 15.62 39.16 36.55
C PHE A 63 14.78 38.96 37.82
N ILE A 64 13.94 37.93 37.86
CA ILE A 64 13.04 37.64 39.01
C ILE A 64 13.83 37.42 40.30
N ARG A 65 14.97 36.72 40.23
CA ARG A 65 15.80 36.40 41.40
C ARG A 65 16.72 37.56 41.81
N GLY A 66 16.58 38.74 41.22
CA GLY A 66 17.35 39.93 41.55
C GLY A 66 18.82 39.84 41.13
N LYS A 67 19.07 39.33 39.92
CA LYS A 67 20.38 39.26 39.28
C LYS A 67 21.43 38.42 40.03
N ARG A 68 21.00 37.32 40.67
CA ARG A 68 21.90 36.39 41.39
C ARG A 68 22.81 35.62 40.43
N LYS A 69 24.09 35.50 40.79
CA LYS A 69 25.24 35.01 40.00
C LYS A 69 25.02 33.70 39.20
N TYR A 70 24.16 32.79 39.66
CA TYR A 70 23.95 31.48 39.02
C TYR A 70 22.49 31.14 38.69
N SER A 71 21.54 32.00 39.06
CA SER A 71 20.11 31.72 38.93
C SER A 71 19.67 31.46 37.49
N GLY A 72 20.12 32.30 36.56
CA GLY A 72 19.85 32.13 35.14
C GLY A 72 20.59 30.94 34.52
N THR A 73 21.80 30.65 34.99
CA THR A 73 22.62 29.51 34.50
C THR A 73 22.00 28.16 34.86
N TYR A 74 21.52 27.99 36.09
CA TYR A 74 20.85 26.75 36.50
C TYR A 74 19.54 26.57 35.73
N THR A 75 18.77 27.64 35.58
CA THR A 75 17.52 27.62 34.81
C THR A 75 17.77 27.24 33.35
N PHE A 76 18.78 27.84 32.71
CA PHE A 76 19.18 27.49 31.35
C PHE A 76 19.44 25.99 31.20
N ASN A 77 20.24 25.40 32.09
CA ASN A 77 20.54 23.97 32.04
C ASN A 77 19.30 23.11 32.25
N ILE A 78 18.46 23.43 33.24
CA ILE A 78 17.25 22.67 33.52
C ILE A 78 16.31 22.69 32.31
N VAL A 79 16.06 23.87 31.73
CA VAL A 79 15.17 24.02 30.58
C VAL A 79 15.75 23.32 29.34
N LEU A 80 17.06 23.43 29.12
CA LEU A 80 17.74 22.73 28.02
C LEU A 80 17.63 21.20 28.17
N THR A 81 17.86 20.65 29.36
CA THR A 81 17.70 19.22 29.61
C THR A 81 16.26 18.75 29.41
N ILE A 82 15.27 19.52 29.90
CA ILE A 82 13.85 19.22 29.67
C ILE A 82 13.51 19.25 28.18
N ALA A 83 14.01 20.25 27.44
CA ALA A 83 13.80 20.34 25.99
C ALA A 83 14.34 19.10 25.26
N VAL A 84 15.54 18.62 25.64
CA VAL A 84 16.11 17.38 25.08
C VAL A 84 15.24 16.17 25.39
N PHE A 85 14.78 16.00 26.64
CA PHE A 85 13.87 14.91 26.98
C PHE A 85 12.54 15.00 26.22
N GLY A 86 12.02 16.21 26.01
CA GLY A 86 10.85 16.46 25.17
C GLY A 86 11.06 15.98 23.73
N MET A 87 12.17 16.37 23.11
CA MET A 87 12.52 15.93 21.75
C MET A 87 12.69 14.41 21.64
N ILE A 88 13.36 13.78 22.62
CA ILE A 88 13.50 12.31 22.67
C ILE A 88 12.13 11.64 22.81
N SER A 89 11.26 12.17 23.67
CA SER A 89 9.91 11.62 23.87
C SER A 89 9.04 11.79 22.62
N GLU A 90 9.15 12.91 21.91
CA GLU A 90 8.41 13.18 20.68
C GLU A 90 8.87 12.27 19.54
N ALA A 91 10.19 12.14 19.34
CA ALA A 91 10.76 11.17 18.40
C ALA A 91 10.34 9.72 18.75
N GLY A 92 10.31 9.38 20.04
CA GLY A 92 9.83 8.07 20.51
C GLY A 92 8.35 7.82 20.18
N LYS A 93 7.49 8.84 20.29
CA LYS A 93 6.07 8.74 19.91
C LYS A 93 5.91 8.59 18.40
N ALA A 94 6.59 9.41 17.60
CA ALA A 94 6.54 9.31 16.14
C ALA A 94 6.99 7.93 15.65
N ASN A 95 8.10 7.40 16.17
CA ASN A 95 8.57 6.06 15.82
C ASN A 95 7.60 4.96 16.25
N LYS A 96 6.94 5.12 17.41
CA LYS A 96 5.91 4.19 17.87
C LYS A 96 4.71 4.22 16.92
N GLU A 97 4.22 5.40 16.55
CA GLU A 97 3.10 5.54 15.61
C GLU A 97 3.40 4.93 14.23
N VAL A 98 4.65 5.07 13.73
CA VAL A 98 5.10 4.38 12.51
C VAL A 98 5.06 2.86 12.70
N SER A 99 5.59 2.35 13.81
CA SER A 99 5.60 0.90 14.12
C SER A 99 4.18 0.33 14.26
N ASP A 100 3.29 1.06 14.94
CA ASP A 100 1.89 0.68 15.13
C ASP A 100 1.19 0.65 13.76
N SER A 101 1.39 1.67 12.91
CA SER A 101 0.82 1.73 11.54
C SER A 101 1.30 0.56 10.65
N ILE A 102 2.59 0.18 10.73
CA ILE A 102 3.12 -0.98 10.00
C ILE A 102 2.52 -2.29 10.51
N THR A 103 2.27 -2.39 11.82
CA THR A 103 1.63 -3.55 12.44
C THR A 103 0.19 -3.68 11.97
N GLU A 104 -0.56 -2.57 11.93
CA GLU A 104 -1.94 -2.54 11.41
C GLU A 104 -2.00 -2.94 9.94
N ILE A 105 -1.07 -2.47 9.10
CA ILE A 105 -0.96 -2.92 7.69
C ILE A 105 -0.79 -4.45 7.64
N THR A 106 0.09 -5.01 8.49
CA THR A 106 0.35 -6.45 8.52
C THR A 106 -0.86 -7.24 8.99
N ASN A 107 -1.57 -6.75 10.01
CA ASN A 107 -2.80 -7.36 10.52
C ASN A 107 -3.90 -7.33 9.46
N SER A 108 -4.04 -6.21 8.72
CA SER A 108 -5.05 -6.07 7.67
C SER A 108 -4.91 -7.11 6.54
N VAL A 109 -3.69 -7.60 6.26
CA VAL A 109 -3.47 -8.70 5.31
C VAL A 109 -4.02 -10.01 5.87
N SER A 110 -3.83 -10.24 7.17
CA SER A 110 -4.32 -11.44 7.85
C SER A 110 -5.84 -11.44 7.91
N ASP A 111 -6.45 -10.29 8.25
CA ASP A 111 -7.90 -10.11 8.30
C ASP A 111 -8.51 -10.30 6.90
N TYR A 112 -7.91 -9.69 5.87
CA TYR A 112 -8.33 -9.89 4.48
C TYR A 112 -8.31 -11.38 4.09
N ARG A 113 -7.21 -12.07 4.42
CA ARG A 113 -7.07 -13.50 4.14
C ARG A 113 -8.14 -14.33 4.85
N GLU A 114 -8.50 -13.98 6.08
CA GLU A 114 -9.56 -14.67 6.83
C GLU A 114 -10.94 -14.45 6.22
N LYS A 115 -11.26 -13.21 5.81
CA LYS A 115 -12.52 -12.88 5.15
C LYS A 115 -12.74 -13.63 3.84
N ILE A 116 -11.72 -13.65 2.98
CA ILE A 116 -11.77 -14.39 1.71
C ILE A 116 -11.92 -15.90 1.93
N LYS A 117 -11.29 -16.46 2.96
CA LYS A 117 -11.45 -17.89 3.31
C LYS A 117 -12.85 -18.24 3.80
N ASN A 118 -13.53 -17.31 4.43
CA ASN A 118 -14.89 -17.49 4.94
C ASN A 118 -15.96 -17.13 3.89
N GLU A 119 -15.57 -17.00 2.62
CA GLU A 119 -16.45 -16.68 1.49
C GLU A 119 -17.22 -15.36 1.67
N GLU A 120 -16.66 -14.40 2.40
CA GLU A 120 -17.18 -13.03 2.43
C GLU A 120 -16.97 -12.35 1.06
N ASP A 121 -17.74 -11.27 0.79
CA ASP A 121 -17.63 -10.51 -0.46
C ASP A 121 -16.19 -10.05 -0.68
N ALA A 122 -15.58 -10.56 -1.75
CA ALA A 122 -14.17 -10.34 -2.04
C ALA A 122 -13.86 -8.88 -2.38
N VAL A 123 -14.81 -8.14 -2.97
CA VAL A 123 -14.66 -6.72 -3.27
C VAL A 123 -14.67 -5.92 -1.98
N GLU A 124 -15.68 -6.15 -1.12
CA GLU A 124 -15.82 -5.44 0.16
C GLU A 124 -14.60 -5.69 1.06
N ALA A 125 -14.19 -6.96 1.20
CA ALA A 125 -13.02 -7.32 1.99
C ALA A 125 -11.73 -6.67 1.47
N PHE A 126 -11.57 -6.59 0.14
CA PHE A 126 -10.39 -5.94 -0.47
C PHE A 126 -10.44 -4.41 -0.36
N GLU A 127 -11.61 -3.79 -0.45
CA GLU A 127 -11.80 -2.36 -0.28
C GLU A 127 -11.47 -1.93 1.16
N GLU A 128 -11.91 -2.69 2.17
CA GLU A 128 -11.57 -2.46 3.57
C GLU A 128 -10.07 -2.61 3.84
N HIS A 129 -9.46 -3.68 3.32
CA HIS A 129 -8.02 -3.88 3.39
C HIS A 129 -7.26 -2.70 2.77
N SER A 130 -7.66 -2.30 1.55
CA SER A 130 -7.03 -1.19 0.83
C SER A 130 -7.20 0.14 1.56
N ALA A 131 -8.35 0.38 2.18
CA ALA A 131 -8.60 1.57 3.01
C ALA A 131 -7.67 1.60 4.22
N SER A 132 -7.54 0.47 4.94
CA SER A 132 -6.62 0.34 6.07
C SER A 132 -5.16 0.56 5.67
N VAL A 133 -4.72 -0.01 4.55
CA VAL A 133 -3.36 0.21 4.00
C VAL A 133 -3.14 1.68 3.69
N ASN A 134 -4.06 2.33 2.98
CA ASN A 134 -3.93 3.74 2.59
C ASN A 134 -3.93 4.69 3.79
N GLU A 135 -4.76 4.44 4.80
CA GLU A 135 -4.81 5.22 6.03
C GLU A 135 -3.49 5.09 6.81
N ASN A 136 -3.01 3.87 7.00
CA ASN A 136 -1.79 3.61 7.75
C ASN A 136 -0.54 4.10 7.03
N ILE A 137 -0.46 3.99 5.70
CA ILE A 137 0.61 4.63 4.92
C ILE A 137 0.54 6.16 5.09
N SER A 138 -0.65 6.76 5.08
CA SER A 138 -0.80 8.21 5.34
C SER A 138 -0.28 8.61 6.72
N ASN A 139 -0.50 7.77 7.74
CA ASN A 139 0.01 8.01 9.09
C ASN A 139 1.54 7.88 9.15
N VAL A 140 2.12 6.92 8.43
CA VAL A 140 3.59 6.83 8.28
C VAL A 140 4.14 8.07 7.56
N ILE A 141 3.51 8.53 6.49
CA ILE A 141 3.92 9.75 5.76
C ILE A 141 3.91 10.98 6.67
N LYS A 142 2.89 11.14 7.53
CA LYS A 142 2.82 12.26 8.49
C LYS A 142 3.94 12.25 9.53
N ASN A 143 4.46 11.06 9.85
CA ASN A 143 5.44 10.84 10.91
C ASN A 143 6.85 10.55 10.40
N THR A 144 7.08 10.69 9.10
CA THR A 144 8.39 10.52 8.44
C THR A 144 8.74 11.76 7.63
N ASN A 145 10.02 11.97 7.35
CA ASN A 145 10.51 13.16 6.64
C ASN A 145 11.49 12.78 5.51
N GLY A 146 11.84 13.77 4.68
CA GLY A 146 12.91 13.66 3.68
C GLY A 146 12.70 12.50 2.69
N ASN A 147 13.79 11.82 2.35
CA ASN A 147 13.77 10.72 1.38
C ASN A 147 12.99 9.50 1.90
N GLU A 148 12.86 9.31 3.21
CA GLU A 148 12.03 8.23 3.79
C GLU A 148 10.55 8.49 3.50
N GLN A 149 10.09 9.71 3.76
CA GLN A 149 8.72 10.12 3.47
C GLN A 149 8.39 9.95 1.98
N GLU A 150 9.32 10.31 1.09
CA GLU A 150 9.16 10.17 -0.35
C GLU A 150 8.95 8.70 -0.76
N VAL A 151 9.65 7.75 -0.14
CA VAL A 151 9.41 6.31 -0.37
C VAL A 151 7.96 5.94 -0.04
N TYR A 152 7.44 6.38 1.10
CA TYR A 152 6.06 6.04 1.51
C TYR A 152 5.00 6.72 0.65
N ILE A 153 5.24 7.96 0.19
CA ILE A 153 4.36 8.62 -0.80
C ILE A 153 4.28 7.78 -2.09
N LYS A 154 5.43 7.32 -2.59
CA LYS A 154 5.48 6.47 -3.80
C LYS A 154 4.86 5.09 -3.59
N LEU A 155 4.96 4.53 -2.38
CA LEU A 155 4.23 3.32 -2.03
C LEU A 155 2.72 3.51 -1.95
N GLN A 156 2.25 4.68 -1.51
CA GLN A 156 0.83 5.01 -1.56
C GLN A 156 0.33 5.10 -3.00
N GLU A 157 1.08 5.76 -3.88
CA GLU A 157 0.79 5.80 -5.33
C GLU A 157 0.68 4.38 -5.90
N PHE A 158 1.62 3.48 -5.55
CA PHE A 158 1.57 2.08 -5.96
C PHE A 158 0.37 1.31 -5.38
N SER A 159 0.03 1.54 -4.11
CA SER A 159 -1.13 0.90 -3.45
C SER A 159 -2.45 1.28 -4.14
N LEU A 160 -2.63 2.57 -4.46
CA LEU A 160 -3.81 3.05 -5.20
C LEU A 160 -3.90 2.46 -6.62
N LEU A 161 -2.76 2.31 -7.29
CA LEU A 161 -2.72 1.62 -8.59
C LEU A 161 -3.15 0.15 -8.47
N ASN A 162 -2.62 -0.58 -7.48
CA ASN A 162 -3.02 -1.97 -7.23
C ASN A 162 -4.51 -2.07 -6.91
N GLN A 163 -5.03 -1.16 -6.07
CA GLN A 163 -6.43 -1.13 -5.70
C GLN A 163 -7.32 -1.01 -6.94
N LYS A 164 -7.01 -0.04 -7.81
CA LYS A 164 -7.78 0.18 -9.03
C LYS A 164 -7.80 -1.06 -9.92
N VAL A 165 -6.63 -1.64 -10.23
CA VAL A 165 -6.56 -2.79 -11.14
C VAL A 165 -7.27 -4.02 -10.55
N MET A 166 -7.13 -4.26 -9.25
CA MET A 166 -7.79 -5.37 -8.57
C MET A 166 -9.31 -5.21 -8.56
N ILE A 167 -9.82 -4.02 -8.22
CA ILE A 167 -11.27 -3.74 -8.21
C ILE A 167 -11.86 -3.84 -9.63
N ASP A 168 -11.19 -3.29 -10.63
CA ASP A 168 -11.63 -3.37 -12.03
C ASP A 168 -11.69 -4.83 -12.52
N TRP A 169 -10.70 -5.66 -12.13
CA TRP A 169 -10.68 -7.09 -12.44
C TRP A 169 -11.80 -7.84 -11.71
N GLN A 170 -11.95 -7.67 -10.40
CA GLN A 170 -12.96 -8.36 -9.60
C GLN A 170 -14.39 -8.01 -10.06
N LYS A 171 -14.69 -6.72 -10.29
CA LYS A 171 -16.01 -6.31 -10.83
C LYS A 171 -16.33 -6.95 -12.18
N SER A 172 -15.32 -7.13 -13.03
CA SER A 172 -15.51 -7.83 -14.30
C SER A 172 -15.73 -9.33 -14.12
N TYR A 173 -15.13 -9.94 -13.09
CA TYR A 173 -15.41 -11.32 -12.71
C TYR A 173 -16.83 -11.48 -12.12
N ASP A 174 -17.25 -10.61 -11.21
CA ASP A 174 -18.60 -10.63 -10.64
C ASP A 174 -19.67 -10.47 -11.74
N SER A 175 -19.36 -9.68 -12.77
CA SER A 175 -20.25 -9.50 -13.92
C SER A 175 -20.50 -10.81 -14.68
N ILE A 176 -19.51 -11.71 -14.75
CA ILE A 176 -19.68 -13.02 -15.41
C ILE A 176 -20.35 -14.06 -14.52
N LEU A 177 -20.37 -13.85 -13.20
CA LEU A 177 -21.11 -14.67 -12.23
C LEU A 177 -22.60 -14.30 -12.16
N SER A 178 -23.01 -13.22 -12.83
CA SER A 178 -24.41 -12.83 -12.91
C SER A 178 -25.25 -13.97 -13.50
N PRO A 179 -26.42 -14.31 -12.89
CA PRO A 179 -27.28 -15.39 -13.38
C PRO A 179 -27.71 -15.26 -14.85
N ARG A 180 -27.59 -14.06 -15.42
CA ARG A 180 -27.88 -13.79 -16.84
C ARG A 180 -26.86 -14.41 -17.79
N ILE A 181 -25.60 -14.54 -17.38
CA ILE A 181 -24.52 -14.98 -18.25
C ILE A 181 -24.61 -16.50 -18.42
N LEU A 182 -24.58 -16.97 -19.67
CA LEU A 182 -24.82 -18.36 -20.06
C LEU A 182 -26.22 -18.88 -19.70
N ASP A 183 -27.19 -17.99 -19.45
CA ASP A 183 -28.59 -18.39 -19.35
C ASP A 183 -29.14 -18.67 -20.74
N PHE A 184 -29.19 -19.95 -21.11
CA PHE A 184 -29.67 -20.41 -22.41
C PHE A 184 -31.17 -20.12 -22.63
N SER A 185 -31.95 -19.88 -21.58
CA SER A 185 -33.39 -19.58 -21.70
C SER A 185 -33.66 -18.19 -22.33
N ILE A 186 -32.71 -17.27 -22.19
CA ILE A 186 -32.81 -15.90 -22.71
C ILE A 186 -31.95 -15.64 -23.95
N LEU A 187 -31.05 -16.57 -24.32
CA LEU A 187 -30.20 -16.52 -25.51
C LEU A 187 -30.99 -16.76 -26.82
N ASN A 188 -32.02 -15.97 -27.06
CA ASN A 188 -32.96 -16.12 -28.17
C ASN A 188 -32.93 -14.95 -29.17
N SER A 189 -31.98 -14.03 -29.02
CA SER A 189 -31.84 -12.88 -29.90
C SER A 189 -30.37 -12.47 -30.11
N PRO A 190 -30.02 -11.89 -31.27
CA PRO A 190 -28.67 -11.38 -31.52
C PRO A 190 -28.19 -10.36 -30.47
N ASN A 191 -29.11 -9.51 -29.98
CA ASN A 191 -28.77 -8.51 -28.97
C ASN A 191 -28.33 -9.13 -27.63
N GLU A 192 -28.93 -10.27 -27.24
CA GLU A 192 -28.53 -10.96 -26.01
C GLU A 192 -27.16 -11.62 -26.18
N PHE A 193 -26.91 -12.26 -27.32
CA PHE A 193 -25.59 -12.79 -27.66
C PHE A 193 -24.52 -11.70 -27.61
N ASP A 194 -24.75 -10.58 -28.30
CA ASP A 194 -23.81 -9.45 -28.34
C ASP A 194 -23.54 -8.89 -26.93
N TYR A 195 -24.58 -8.76 -26.11
CA TYR A 195 -24.43 -8.33 -24.72
C TYR A 195 -23.53 -9.28 -23.93
N GLN A 196 -23.88 -10.57 -23.86
CA GLN A 196 -23.13 -11.53 -23.04
C GLN A 196 -21.69 -11.73 -23.54
N ILE A 197 -21.49 -11.79 -24.87
CA ILE A 197 -20.16 -11.81 -25.49
C ILE A 197 -19.35 -10.57 -25.09
N SER A 198 -19.96 -9.39 -25.07
CA SER A 198 -19.28 -8.16 -24.66
C SER A 198 -18.84 -8.19 -23.19
N VAL A 199 -19.66 -8.74 -22.29
CA VAL A 199 -19.31 -8.92 -20.86
C VAL A 199 -18.11 -9.85 -20.72
N LEU A 200 -18.14 -11.01 -21.38
CA LEU A 200 -17.04 -11.98 -21.33
C LEU A 200 -15.74 -11.44 -21.96
N LYS A 201 -15.83 -10.71 -23.08
CA LYS A 201 -14.68 -10.03 -23.69
C LYS A 201 -14.09 -8.96 -22.76
N HIS A 202 -14.93 -8.23 -22.02
CA HIS A 202 -14.48 -7.26 -21.04
C HIS A 202 -13.71 -7.93 -19.89
N TYR A 203 -14.26 -9.01 -19.34
CA TYR A 203 -13.60 -9.81 -18.29
C TYR A 203 -12.27 -10.43 -18.75
N HIS A 204 -12.22 -11.01 -19.95
CA HIS A 204 -10.99 -11.53 -20.54
C HIS A 204 -9.90 -10.45 -20.62
N LYS A 205 -10.24 -9.28 -21.17
CA LYS A 205 -9.32 -8.14 -21.30
C LYS A 205 -8.84 -7.60 -19.94
N ASN A 206 -9.73 -7.53 -18.94
CA ASN A 206 -9.34 -7.09 -17.60
C ASN A 206 -8.44 -8.13 -16.92
N SER A 207 -8.64 -9.43 -17.18
CA SER A 207 -7.75 -10.49 -16.70
C SER A 207 -6.36 -10.41 -17.33
N GLU A 208 -6.26 -10.10 -18.62
CA GLU A 208 -4.97 -9.81 -19.27
C GLU A 208 -4.30 -8.56 -18.67
N SER A 209 -5.06 -7.50 -18.46
CA SER A 209 -4.55 -6.26 -17.85
C SER A 209 -4.05 -6.48 -16.42
N TYR A 210 -4.77 -7.27 -15.62
CA TYR A 210 -4.37 -7.65 -14.26
C TYR A 210 -3.09 -8.49 -14.27
N LYS A 211 -2.96 -9.45 -15.20
CA LYS A 211 -1.73 -10.23 -15.40
C LYS A 211 -0.54 -9.34 -15.73
N ASP A 212 -0.69 -8.44 -16.69
CA ASP A 212 0.38 -7.55 -17.11
C ASP A 212 0.82 -6.64 -15.97
N HIS A 213 -0.14 -6.07 -15.22
CA HIS A 213 0.15 -5.30 -14.01
C HIS A 213 0.91 -6.14 -12.98
N PHE A 214 0.46 -7.36 -12.71
CA PHE A 214 1.08 -8.26 -11.75
C PHE A 214 2.52 -8.63 -12.15
N ILE A 215 2.77 -8.96 -13.42
CA ILE A 215 4.11 -9.31 -13.93
C ILE A 215 5.07 -8.13 -13.79
N ASN A 216 4.59 -6.92 -14.08
CA ASN A 216 5.39 -5.71 -14.12
C ASN A 216 5.46 -4.97 -12.77
N ARG A 217 4.78 -5.45 -11.71
CA ARG A 217 4.66 -4.72 -10.43
C ARG A 217 6.00 -4.31 -9.82
N VAL A 218 7.03 -5.16 -9.94
CA VAL A 218 8.37 -4.84 -9.44
C VAL A 218 8.99 -3.68 -10.22
N ASP A 219 8.81 -3.65 -11.54
CA ASP A 219 9.36 -2.61 -12.38
C ASP A 219 8.56 -1.31 -12.27
N ILE A 220 7.24 -1.38 -12.06
CA ILE A 220 6.40 -0.23 -11.68
C ILE A 220 6.96 0.42 -10.41
N VAL A 221 7.25 -0.37 -9.38
CA VAL A 221 7.80 0.15 -8.12
C VAL A 221 9.20 0.74 -8.32
N LYS A 222 10.07 0.08 -9.10
CA LYS A 222 11.40 0.65 -9.42
C LYS A 222 11.29 1.99 -10.12
N GLU A 223 10.37 2.12 -11.08
CA GLU A 223 10.15 3.36 -11.83
C GLU A 223 9.60 4.47 -10.91
N LEU A 224 8.66 4.14 -10.03
CA LEU A 224 8.14 5.09 -9.04
C LEU A 224 9.21 5.59 -8.06
N LEU A 225 10.19 4.76 -7.73
CA LEU A 225 11.23 5.03 -6.75
C LEU A 225 12.57 5.47 -7.35
N LYS A 226 12.65 5.68 -8.67
CA LYS A 226 13.92 5.88 -9.41
C LYS A 226 14.73 7.10 -8.98
N ASP A 227 14.06 8.16 -8.52
CA ASP A 227 14.67 9.43 -8.17
C ASP A 227 15.17 9.46 -6.71
N ILE A 228 14.87 8.41 -5.93
CA ILE A 228 15.27 8.29 -4.52
C ILE A 228 16.70 7.71 -4.44
N PRO A 229 17.59 8.28 -3.60
CA PRO A 229 18.96 7.77 -3.47
C PRO A 229 19.03 6.28 -3.12
N SER A 230 19.84 5.53 -3.85
CA SER A 230 19.96 4.07 -3.72
C SER A 230 20.50 3.58 -2.38
N ASN A 231 21.11 4.46 -1.58
CA ASN A 231 21.59 4.16 -0.23
C ASN A 231 20.52 4.38 0.87
N ASN A 232 19.31 4.84 0.51
CA ASN A 232 18.19 4.98 1.43
C ASN A 232 17.79 3.59 2.00
N GLN A 233 17.80 3.46 3.33
CA GLN A 233 17.54 2.18 4.00
C GLN A 233 16.09 1.71 3.86
N THR A 234 15.14 2.64 3.87
CA THR A 234 13.72 2.36 3.65
C THR A 234 13.49 1.80 2.24
N LEU A 235 14.06 2.43 1.22
CA LEU A 235 14.03 1.94 -0.17
C LEU A 235 14.59 0.51 -0.28
N ILE A 236 15.76 0.26 0.32
CA ILE A 236 16.37 -1.09 0.31
C ILE A 236 15.44 -2.11 0.97
N GLY A 237 14.84 -1.76 2.12
CA GLY A 237 13.90 -2.63 2.83
C GLY A 237 12.65 -2.95 2.00
N VAL A 238 12.05 -1.93 1.40
CA VAL A 238 10.88 -2.02 0.53
C VAL A 238 11.16 -2.90 -0.68
N MET A 239 12.26 -2.65 -1.41
CA MET A 239 12.62 -3.45 -2.57
C MET A 239 12.93 -4.90 -2.19
N LYS A 240 13.55 -5.15 -1.03
CA LYS A 240 13.76 -6.51 -0.53
C LYS A 240 12.43 -7.22 -0.24
N GLY A 241 11.49 -6.54 0.40
CA GLY A 241 10.15 -7.07 0.70
C GLY A 241 9.39 -7.43 -0.58
N ILE A 242 9.32 -6.49 -1.53
CA ILE A 242 8.60 -6.66 -2.80
C ILE A 242 9.20 -7.79 -3.63
N ASN A 243 10.54 -7.85 -3.78
CA ASN A 243 11.17 -8.94 -4.52
C ASN A 243 10.95 -10.31 -3.86
N LYS A 244 10.99 -10.38 -2.52
CA LYS A 244 10.70 -11.61 -1.79
C LYS A 244 9.26 -12.05 -2.05
N GLN A 245 8.29 -11.17 -1.87
CA GLN A 245 6.88 -11.49 -2.07
C GLN A 245 6.59 -11.86 -3.53
N ASP A 246 7.20 -11.16 -4.48
CA ASP A 246 7.09 -11.44 -5.91
C ASP A 246 7.56 -12.87 -6.25
N SER A 247 8.70 -13.29 -5.71
CA SER A 247 9.23 -14.65 -5.90
C SER A 247 8.35 -15.76 -5.31
N ILE A 248 7.62 -15.47 -4.24
CA ILE A 248 6.70 -16.42 -3.60
C ILE A 248 5.38 -16.49 -4.38
N GLN A 249 4.84 -15.35 -4.78
CA GLN A 249 3.51 -15.26 -5.40
C GLN A 249 3.50 -15.63 -6.88
N LYS A 250 4.53 -15.25 -7.66
CA LYS A 250 4.56 -15.48 -9.12
C LYS A 250 4.27 -16.92 -9.54
N PRO A 251 4.88 -17.95 -8.92
CA PRO A 251 4.63 -19.35 -9.29
C PRO A 251 3.18 -19.81 -9.12
N VAL A 252 2.39 -19.12 -8.30
CA VAL A 252 1.00 -19.49 -7.99
C VAL A 252 0.00 -18.59 -8.72
N VAL A 253 0.21 -17.27 -8.63
CA VAL A 253 -0.74 -16.28 -9.15
C VAL A 253 -0.71 -16.20 -10.69
N ILE A 254 0.45 -16.39 -11.34
CA ILE A 254 0.48 -16.36 -12.82
C ILE A 254 -0.34 -17.52 -13.43
N PRO A 255 -0.19 -18.79 -13.00
CA PRO A 255 -1.08 -19.86 -13.44
C PRO A 255 -2.55 -19.57 -13.17
N PHE A 256 -2.88 -19.04 -11.99
CA PHE A 256 -4.24 -18.68 -11.62
C PHE A 256 -4.85 -17.66 -12.60
N ILE A 257 -4.17 -16.54 -12.86
CA ILE A 257 -4.67 -15.52 -13.80
C ILE A 257 -4.74 -16.08 -15.23
N ASN A 258 -3.79 -16.93 -15.65
CA ASN A 258 -3.86 -17.58 -16.96
C ASN A 258 -5.11 -18.44 -17.10
N SER A 259 -5.54 -19.16 -16.06
CA SER A 259 -6.79 -19.92 -16.06
C SER A 259 -8.00 -19.00 -16.19
N HIS A 260 -8.03 -17.86 -15.50
CA HIS A 260 -9.09 -16.85 -15.69
C HIS A 260 -9.14 -16.31 -17.13
N ILE A 261 -7.99 -16.05 -17.75
CA ILE A 261 -7.88 -15.60 -19.15
C ILE A 261 -8.43 -16.67 -20.11
N SER A 262 -8.01 -17.93 -19.95
CA SER A 262 -8.48 -19.07 -20.75
C SER A 262 -9.99 -19.29 -20.57
N TYR A 263 -10.48 -19.24 -19.34
CA TYR A 263 -11.90 -19.38 -19.01
C TYR A 263 -12.73 -18.34 -19.76
N GLY A 264 -12.39 -17.05 -19.63
CA GLY A 264 -13.09 -15.97 -20.32
C GLY A 264 -13.07 -16.14 -21.85
N LYS A 265 -11.95 -16.59 -22.41
CA LYS A 265 -11.84 -16.88 -23.84
C LYS A 265 -12.73 -18.05 -24.27
N ASN A 266 -12.70 -19.16 -23.54
CA ASN A 266 -13.48 -20.36 -23.86
C ASN A 266 -14.99 -20.08 -23.77
N LEU A 267 -15.43 -19.28 -22.80
CA LEU A 267 -16.83 -18.85 -22.72
C LEU A 267 -17.25 -17.96 -23.91
N VAL A 268 -16.36 -17.08 -24.39
CA VAL A 268 -16.61 -16.31 -25.63
C VAL A 268 -16.77 -17.27 -26.81
N GLU A 269 -15.89 -18.27 -26.95
CA GLU A 269 -15.98 -19.25 -28.03
C GLU A 269 -17.30 -20.05 -27.98
N VAL A 270 -17.79 -20.40 -26.79
CA VAL A 270 -19.10 -21.06 -26.61
C VAL A 270 -20.24 -20.17 -27.12
N LEU A 271 -20.31 -18.91 -26.69
CA LEU A 271 -21.39 -18.01 -27.12
C LEU A 271 -21.30 -17.65 -28.60
N GLU A 272 -20.10 -17.44 -29.14
CA GLU A 272 -19.91 -17.20 -30.57
C GLU A 272 -20.32 -18.43 -31.40
N PHE A 273 -20.06 -19.65 -30.90
CA PHE A 273 -20.53 -20.89 -31.53
C PHE A 273 -22.05 -20.99 -31.55
N LEU A 274 -22.72 -20.76 -30.42
CA LEU A 274 -24.18 -20.80 -30.32
C LEU A 274 -24.85 -19.71 -31.16
N SER A 275 -24.28 -18.50 -31.19
CA SER A 275 -24.77 -17.39 -32.01
C SER A 275 -24.68 -17.70 -33.51
N LYS A 276 -23.56 -18.31 -33.95
CA LYS A 276 -23.35 -18.66 -35.36
C LYS A 276 -24.32 -19.73 -35.88
N HIS A 277 -24.80 -20.61 -34.98
CA HIS A 277 -25.71 -21.71 -35.30
C HIS A 277 -27.11 -21.46 -34.71
N ASP A 278 -27.50 -20.19 -34.58
CA ASP A 278 -28.84 -19.82 -34.12
C ASP A 278 -29.94 -20.50 -34.96
N GLY A 279 -30.96 -21.01 -34.27
CA GLY A 279 -32.01 -21.84 -34.85
C GLY A 279 -31.63 -23.29 -35.15
N GLN A 280 -30.38 -23.72 -34.91
CA GLN A 280 -29.93 -25.12 -35.03
C GLN A 280 -29.73 -25.82 -33.67
N TRP A 281 -30.14 -25.14 -32.60
CA TRP A 281 -30.19 -25.67 -31.25
C TRP A 281 -31.42 -25.08 -30.53
N THR A 282 -31.88 -25.77 -29.49
CA THR A 282 -32.98 -25.32 -28.64
C THR A 282 -32.70 -25.66 -27.18
N TYR A 283 -33.17 -24.84 -26.25
CA TYR A 283 -33.07 -25.09 -24.83
C TYR A 283 -34.46 -25.44 -24.26
N LYS A 284 -34.62 -26.65 -23.73
CA LYS A 284 -35.88 -27.16 -23.15
C LYS A 284 -35.57 -28.16 -22.04
N ASP A 285 -36.38 -28.14 -20.99
CA ASP A 285 -36.26 -29.07 -19.84
C ASP A 285 -34.84 -29.09 -19.24
N ASP A 286 -34.22 -27.91 -19.16
CA ASP A 286 -32.84 -27.67 -18.71
C ASP A 286 -31.74 -28.32 -19.58
N GLU A 287 -32.08 -28.78 -20.79
CA GLU A 287 -31.16 -29.41 -21.73
C GLU A 287 -31.04 -28.62 -23.05
N LEU A 288 -29.81 -28.52 -23.54
CA LEU A 288 -29.49 -27.91 -24.82
C LEU A 288 -29.46 -29.00 -25.91
N ASN A 289 -30.42 -28.94 -26.82
CA ASN A 289 -30.63 -29.93 -27.87
C ASN A 289 -30.15 -29.35 -29.20
N PHE A 290 -29.30 -30.09 -29.93
CA PHE A 290 -28.78 -29.69 -31.24
C PHE A 290 -29.43 -30.47 -32.38
N ASP A 291 -29.53 -29.86 -33.55
CA ASP A 291 -30.07 -30.50 -34.75
C ASP A 291 -29.20 -31.68 -35.25
N THR A 292 -27.90 -31.66 -34.93
CA THR A 292 -26.95 -32.69 -35.38
C THR A 292 -25.96 -33.07 -34.27
N ILE A 293 -25.50 -34.32 -34.31
CA ILE A 293 -24.48 -34.86 -33.40
C ILE A 293 -23.16 -34.09 -33.52
N GLU A 294 -22.79 -33.65 -34.72
CA GLU A 294 -21.54 -32.88 -34.94
C GLU A 294 -21.55 -31.53 -34.20
N LEU A 295 -22.70 -30.83 -34.18
CA LEU A 295 -22.84 -29.57 -33.45
C LEU A 295 -22.79 -29.81 -31.93
N GLU A 296 -23.45 -30.86 -31.46
CA GLU A 296 -23.45 -31.27 -30.07
C GLU A 296 -22.03 -31.63 -29.58
N GLU A 297 -21.30 -32.48 -30.32
CA GLU A 297 -19.90 -32.82 -30.02
C GLU A 297 -19.03 -31.57 -29.99
N LYS A 298 -19.22 -30.64 -30.94
CA LYS A 298 -18.45 -29.40 -31.00
C LYS A 298 -18.72 -28.49 -29.81
N TYR A 299 -19.98 -28.40 -29.36
CA TYR A 299 -20.35 -27.66 -28.16
C TYR A 299 -19.70 -28.26 -26.92
N TYR A 300 -19.80 -29.59 -26.75
CA TYR A 300 -19.19 -30.28 -25.60
C TYR A 300 -17.67 -30.07 -25.54
N ASP A 301 -16.99 -30.12 -26.69
CA ASP A 301 -15.56 -29.81 -26.78
C ASP A 301 -15.21 -28.39 -26.30
N LEU A 302 -16.10 -27.41 -26.51
CA LEU A 302 -15.88 -26.02 -26.10
C LEU A 302 -16.20 -25.82 -24.61
N ILE A 303 -17.35 -26.30 -24.15
CA ILE A 303 -17.77 -26.13 -22.75
C ILE A 303 -16.88 -26.92 -21.80
N ASN A 304 -16.39 -28.10 -22.18
CA ASN A 304 -15.48 -28.89 -21.34
C ASN A 304 -14.17 -28.14 -21.06
N LYS A 305 -13.65 -27.36 -22.01
CA LYS A 305 -12.46 -26.52 -21.76
C LYS A 305 -12.74 -25.43 -20.74
N ALA A 306 -13.92 -24.80 -20.80
CA ALA A 306 -14.31 -23.80 -19.81
C ALA A 306 -14.46 -24.42 -18.41
N VAL A 307 -15.07 -25.62 -18.32
CA VAL A 307 -15.21 -26.37 -17.07
C VAL A 307 -13.83 -26.79 -16.51
N GLU A 308 -12.90 -27.21 -17.36
CA GLU A 308 -11.52 -27.52 -16.96
C GLU A 308 -10.79 -26.29 -16.39
N ASP A 309 -10.93 -25.13 -17.04
CA ASP A 309 -10.35 -23.87 -16.56
C ASP A 309 -10.95 -23.43 -15.22
N GLU A 310 -12.28 -23.51 -15.07
CA GLU A 310 -12.98 -23.23 -13.80
C GLU A 310 -12.50 -24.16 -12.69
N GLY A 311 -12.37 -25.47 -12.97
CA GLY A 311 -11.79 -26.43 -12.03
C GLY A 311 -10.35 -26.08 -11.62
N LEU A 312 -9.56 -25.54 -12.55
CA LEU A 312 -8.21 -25.04 -12.27
C LEU A 312 -8.22 -23.77 -11.42
N ILE A 313 -9.11 -22.82 -11.69
CA ILE A 313 -9.32 -21.61 -10.90
C ILE A 313 -9.62 -21.99 -9.46
N ASN A 314 -10.65 -22.81 -9.22
CA ASN A 314 -11.05 -23.24 -7.89
C ASN A 314 -9.91 -23.91 -7.12
N LYS A 315 -9.15 -24.79 -7.79
CA LYS A 315 -7.98 -25.45 -7.20
C LYS A 315 -6.85 -24.49 -6.84
N LEU A 316 -6.70 -23.40 -7.58
CA LEU A 316 -5.63 -22.42 -7.40
C LEU A 316 -6.01 -21.31 -6.41
N THR A 317 -7.30 -21.02 -6.22
CA THR A 317 -7.80 -20.02 -5.26
C THR A 317 -7.22 -20.23 -3.86
N ASP A 318 -7.30 -21.45 -3.31
CA ASP A 318 -6.75 -21.76 -1.98
C ASP A 318 -5.25 -21.47 -1.89
N LYS A 319 -4.50 -21.79 -2.96
CA LYS A 319 -3.06 -21.56 -3.02
C LYS A 319 -2.74 -20.07 -3.11
N VAL A 320 -3.55 -19.30 -3.83
CA VAL A 320 -3.41 -17.84 -3.91
C VAL A 320 -3.60 -17.24 -2.52
N ILE A 321 -4.65 -17.65 -1.80
CA ILE A 321 -4.92 -17.24 -0.42
C ILE A 321 -3.77 -17.62 0.53
N GLU A 322 -3.06 -18.72 0.28
CA GLU A 322 -1.90 -19.13 1.08
C GLU A 322 -0.65 -18.27 0.89
N VAL A 323 -0.44 -17.72 -0.30
CA VAL A 323 0.74 -16.91 -0.65
C VAL A 323 0.50 -15.41 -0.58
N MET A 324 -0.71 -14.98 -0.24
CA MET A 324 -1.04 -13.59 0.15
C MET A 324 -0.36 -13.27 1.49
#